data_AF-A0A1S2LA85-F1
#
_entry.id   AF-A0A1S2LA85-F1
#
_cell.length_a   1.000
_cell.length_b   1.000
_cell.length_c   1.000
_cell.angle_alpha   90.00
_cell.angle_beta   90.00
_cell.angle_gamma   90.00
#
_symmetry.space_group_name_H-M   'P 1'
#
loop_
_entity.id
_entity.type
_entity.pdbx_description
1 polymer ?
#
loop_
_entity_poly.entity_id
_entity_poly.type
_entity_poly.pdbx_seq_one_letter_code
_entity_poly.pdbx_strand_id
1 'polypeptide(L)'
;MYTYIRIAIDNKTVLALVVSETEPKLLNFCTLIRANYIWKNNIFESHPLYTPLELNNLRMKYQQSLVNVIDEQGYALVDISCGEILDPSNISETQKLGKSKGPLPF
;
A
#
# COMPACT_ATOMS: atom_id res chain seq x y z
N MET A 1 4.81 -8.95 14.16
CA MET A 1 4.13 -9.90 13.26
C MET A 1 2.89 -9.20 12.76
N TYR A 2 2.76 -9.09 11.44
CA TYR A 2 1.78 -8.25 10.76
C TYR A 2 0.60 -9.07 10.28
N THR A 3 -0.55 -8.41 10.09
CA THR A 3 -1.77 -9.06 9.59
C THR A 3 -1.94 -8.78 8.11
N TYR A 4 -2.20 -9.83 7.35
CA TYR A 4 -2.48 -9.76 5.91
C TYR A 4 -3.87 -10.29 5.61
N ILE A 5 -4.49 -9.74 4.58
CA ILE A 5 -5.75 -10.20 4.02
C ILE A 5 -5.53 -10.55 2.55
N ARG A 6 -5.94 -11.76 2.15
CA ARG A 6 -6.04 -12.13 0.73
C ARG A 6 -7.37 -11.62 0.19
N ILE A 7 -7.31 -10.84 -0.88
CA ILE A 7 -8.47 -10.16 -1.45
C ILE A 7 -8.58 -10.51 -2.93
N ALA A 8 -9.77 -10.90 -3.36
CA ALA A 8 -10.10 -11.08 -4.78
C ALA A 8 -10.57 -9.74 -5.36
N ILE A 9 -9.81 -9.22 -6.33
CA ILE A 9 -10.14 -7.99 -7.07
C ILE A 9 -10.07 -8.33 -8.56
N ASP A 10 -11.20 -8.18 -9.26
CA ASP A 10 -11.39 -8.61 -10.63
C ASP A 10 -10.94 -10.08 -10.85
N ASN A 11 -10.01 -10.32 -11.78
CA ASN A 11 -9.45 -11.63 -12.09
C ASN A 11 -8.13 -11.90 -11.36
N LYS A 12 -7.82 -11.17 -10.28
CA LYS A 12 -6.55 -11.28 -9.55
C LYS A 12 -6.79 -11.48 -8.05
N THR A 13 -5.81 -12.10 -7.41
CA THR A 13 -5.73 -12.17 -5.94
C THR A 13 -4.59 -11.29 -5.47
N VAL A 14 -4.89 -10.37 -4.57
CA VAL A 14 -3.95 -9.46 -3.93
C VAL A 14 -3.72 -9.89 -2.49
N LEU A 15 -2.49 -9.74 -1.99
CA LEU A 15 -2.18 -9.87 -0.58
C LEU A 15 -1.97 -8.48 0.01
N ALA A 16 -2.96 -8.01 0.78
CA ALA A 16 -2.94 -6.68 1.36
C ALA A 16 -2.49 -6.72 2.82
N LEU A 17 -1.59 -5.81 3.18
CA LEU A 17 -1.15 -5.56 4.55
C LEU A 17 -2.15 -4.65 5.25
N VAL A 18 -2.57 -5.02 6.45
CA VAL A 18 -3.42 -4.18 7.31
C VAL A 18 -2.53 -3.18 8.03
N VAL A 19 -2.79 -1.88 7.84
CA VAL A 19 -2.04 -0.79 8.45
C VAL A 19 -2.97 0.03 9.33
N SER A 20 -2.53 0.37 10.55
CA SER A 20 -3.25 1.24 11.49
C SER A 20 -2.35 2.37 11.98
N GLU A 21 -2.96 3.42 12.55
CA GLU A 21 -2.29 4.61 13.09
C GLU A 21 -1.22 4.31 14.15
N THR A 22 -1.35 3.18 14.84
CA THR A 22 -0.45 2.76 15.92
C THR A 22 0.95 2.38 15.48
N GLU A 23 1.22 2.32 14.16
CA GLU A 23 2.47 1.79 13.62
C GLU A 23 3.12 2.73 12.58
N PRO A 24 3.76 3.83 13.00
CA PRO A 24 4.40 4.79 12.08
C PRO A 24 5.51 4.16 11.20
N LYS A 25 6.11 3.05 11.64
CA LYS A 25 7.07 2.28 10.83
C LYS A 25 6.41 1.64 9.60
N LEU A 26 5.16 1.19 9.70
CA LEU A 26 4.39 0.63 8.59
C LEU A 26 4.05 1.69 7.54
N LEU A 27 3.70 2.91 7.97
CA LEU A 27 3.45 4.03 7.05
C LEU A 27 4.69 4.30 6.17
N ASN A 28 5.86 4.40 6.78
CA ASN A 28 7.12 4.59 6.06
C ASN A 28 7.42 3.43 5.12
N PHE A 29 7.25 2.19 5.58
CA PHE A 29 7.46 1.00 4.77
C PHE A 29 6.56 0.96 3.52
N CYS A 30 5.26 1.19 3.68
CA CYS A 30 4.30 1.22 2.57
C CYS A 30 4.66 2.30 1.54
N THR A 31 5.12 3.45 2.03
CA THR A 31 5.53 4.55 1.16
C THR A 31 6.79 4.20 0.36
N LEU A 32 7.74 3.47 0.95
CA LEU A 32 8.93 2.98 0.25
C LEU A 32 8.59 1.92 -0.81
N ILE A 33 7.67 0.99 -0.52
CA ILE A 33 7.20 0.02 -1.53
C ILE A 33 6.62 0.76 -2.73
N ARG A 34 5.73 1.74 -2.49
CA ARG A 34 5.10 2.49 -3.57
C ARG A 34 6.12 3.25 -4.40
N ALA A 35 7.05 3.97 -3.75
CA ALA A 35 8.10 4.70 -4.46
C ALA A 35 8.97 3.77 -5.33
N ASN A 36 9.37 2.60 -4.79
CA ASN A 36 10.13 1.60 -5.53
C ASN A 36 9.34 1.03 -6.72
N TYR A 37 8.04 0.79 -6.56
CA TYR A 37 7.18 0.32 -7.64
C TYR A 37 7.11 1.33 -8.78
N ILE A 38 6.83 2.59 -8.48
CA ILE A 38 6.76 3.64 -9.51
C ILE A 38 8.13 3.80 -10.20
N TRP A 39 9.22 3.81 -9.44
CA TRP A 39 10.57 3.87 -10.01
C TRP A 39 10.84 2.71 -10.98
N LYS A 40 10.58 1.46 -10.58
CA LYS A 40 10.78 0.28 -11.45
C LYS A 40 9.95 0.32 -12.72
N ASN A 41 8.70 0.77 -12.65
CA ASN A 41 7.83 0.84 -13.83
C ASN A 41 8.22 2.00 -14.76
N ASN A 42 8.70 3.11 -14.21
CA ASN A 42 9.22 4.23 -15.02
C ASN A 42 10.56 3.94 -15.70
N ILE A 43 11.36 2.96 -15.25
CA ILE A 43 12.60 2.57 -15.96
C ILE A 43 12.30 2.01 -17.36
N PHE A 44 11.08 1.50 -17.60
CA PHE A 44 10.67 0.97 -18.90
C PHE A 44 10.02 2.02 -19.81
N GLU A 45 9.64 3.17 -19.26
CA GLU A 45 9.17 4.31 -20.03
C GLU A 45 10.34 5.28 -20.19
N SER A 46 10.51 5.88 -21.36
CA SER A 46 11.63 6.77 -21.70
C SER A 46 11.64 8.12 -20.94
N HIS A 47 11.07 8.17 -19.74
CA HIS A 47 10.96 9.36 -18.91
C HIS A 47 12.15 9.46 -17.94
N PRO A 48 12.65 10.69 -17.68
CA PRO A 48 13.70 10.89 -16.70
C PRO A 48 13.25 10.45 -15.30
N LEU A 49 14.21 9.91 -14.54
CA LEU A 49 14.05 9.57 -13.14
C LEU A 49 13.50 10.77 -12.36
N TYR A 50 12.55 10.54 -11.44
CA TYR A 50 12.06 11.59 -10.56
C TYR A 50 13.22 12.30 -9.86
N THR A 51 13.15 13.63 -9.81
CA THR A 51 14.02 14.43 -8.98
C THR A 51 13.77 14.15 -7.49
N PRO A 52 14.74 14.42 -6.60
CA PRO A 52 14.54 14.27 -5.15
C PRO A 52 13.31 15.04 -4.62
N LEU A 53 13.01 16.20 -5.20
CA LEU A 53 11.85 17.02 -4.83
C LEU A 53 10.54 16.34 -5.22
N GLU A 54 10.45 15.79 -6.43
CA GLU A 54 9.26 15.06 -6.90
C GLU A 54 9.01 13.80 -6.08
N LEU A 55 10.06 13.04 -5.77
CA LEU A 55 9.96 11.88 -4.87
C LEU A 55 9.45 12.28 -3.49
N ASN A 56 9.95 13.38 -2.93
CA ASN A 56 9.48 13.87 -1.63
C ASN A 56 8.00 14.31 -1.69
N ASN A 57 7.58 14.98 -2.76
CA ASN A 57 6.18 15.39 -2.94
C ASN A 57 5.25 14.18 -3.10
N LEU A 58 5.66 13.16 -3.85
CA LEU A 58 4.93 11.89 -3.98
C LEU A 58 4.82 11.18 -2.63
N ARG A 59 5.92 11.11 -1.87
CA ARG A 59 5.96 10.55 -0.52
C ARG A 59 4.94 11.22 0.39
N MET A 60 4.94 12.56 0.44
CA MET A 60 4.01 13.32 1.27
C MET A 60 2.54 13.10 0.87
N LYS A 61 2.23 13.13 -0.44
CA LYS A 61 0.87 12.89 -0.93
C LYS A 61 0.38 11.48 -0.57
N TYR A 62 1.21 10.47 -0.81
CA TYR A 62 0.89 9.08 -0.48
C TYR A 62 0.64 8.91 1.02
N GLN A 63 1.53 9.46 1.85
CA GLN A 63 1.39 9.39 3.29
C GLN A 63 0.10 10.06 3.77
N GLN A 64 -0.25 11.23 3.21
CA GLN A 64 -1.51 11.90 3.53
C GLN A 64 -2.72 11.03 3.14
N SER A 65 -2.74 10.46 1.94
CA SER A 65 -3.83 9.55 1.52
C SER A 65 -3.96 8.34 2.42
N LEU A 66 -2.85 7.75 2.84
CA LEU A 66 -2.85 6.60 3.75
C LEU A 66 -3.40 6.96 5.13
N VAL A 67 -3.00 8.12 5.68
CA VAL A 67 -3.53 8.63 6.95
C VAL A 67 -5.03 8.88 6.84
N ASN A 68 -5.50 9.56 5.79
CA ASN A 68 -6.92 9.83 5.61
C ASN A 68 -7.77 8.56 5.62
N VAL A 69 -7.33 7.50 4.92
CA VAL A 69 -8.05 6.22 4.90
C VAL A 69 -8.08 5.58 6.29
N ILE A 70 -6.97 5.67 7.05
CA ILE A 70 -6.92 5.14 8.41
C ILE A 70 -7.83 5.96 9.34
N ASP A 71 -7.81 7.29 9.27
CA ASP A 71 -8.67 8.17 10.08
C ASP A 71 -10.16 7.88 9.83
N GLU A 72 -10.54 7.61 8.56
CA GLU A 72 -11.92 7.33 8.16
C GLU A 72 -12.38 5.91 8.50
N GLN A 73 -11.52 4.90 8.35
CA GLN A 73 -11.91 3.47 8.42
C GLN A 73 -11.33 2.74 9.64
N GLY A 74 -10.45 3.39 10.41
CA GLY A 74 -9.64 2.82 11.50
C GLY A 74 -8.43 2.01 11.02
N TYR A 75 -8.35 1.68 9.74
CA TYR A 75 -7.23 0.96 9.12
C TYR A 75 -7.21 1.20 7.60
N ALA A 76 -6.05 0.95 6.99
CA ALA A 76 -5.89 0.88 5.55
C ALA A 76 -5.44 -0.51 5.12
N LEU A 77 -5.72 -0.86 3.87
CA LEU A 77 -5.21 -2.05 3.22
C LEU A 77 -4.20 -1.61 2.16
N VAL A 78 -3.00 -2.16 2.22
CA VAL A 78 -1.93 -1.82 1.26
C VAL A 78 -1.50 -3.06 0.51
N ASP A 79 -1.63 -3.06 -0.82
CA ASP A 79 -1.09 -4.12 -1.67
C ASP A 79 0.44 -4.15 -1.52
N ILE A 80 0.98 -5.25 -1.01
CA ILE A 80 2.42 -5.40 -0.76
C ILE A 80 3.25 -5.52 -2.05
N SER A 81 2.63 -5.81 -3.19
CA SER A 81 3.31 -5.97 -4.47
C SER A 81 3.68 -4.64 -5.11
N CYS A 82 2.87 -3.60 -4.89
CA CYS A 82 2.99 -2.30 -5.56
C CYS A 82 2.82 -1.08 -4.64
N GLY A 83 2.50 -1.30 -3.36
CA GLY A 83 2.26 -0.26 -2.38
C GLY A 83 0.99 0.53 -2.66
N GLU A 84 0.00 -0.04 -3.35
CA GLU A 84 -1.26 0.64 -3.62
C GLU A 84 -2.18 0.56 -2.40
N ILE A 85 -2.84 1.69 -2.07
CA ILE A 85 -3.82 1.76 -0.99
C ILE A 85 -5.14 1.25 -1.56
N LEU A 86 -5.60 0.13 -1.04
CA LEU A 86 -6.91 -0.44 -1.32
C LEU A 86 -7.88 0.13 -0.30
N ASP A 87 -8.90 0.83 -0.77
CA ASP A 87 -9.95 1.38 0.09
C ASP A 87 -10.77 0.24 0.72
N PRO A 88 -10.73 0.06 2.05
CA PRO A 88 -11.46 -1.01 2.71
C PRO A 88 -12.98 -0.93 2.51
N SER A 89 -13.53 0.27 2.29
CA SER A 89 -14.97 0.48 2.11
C SER A 89 -15.49 -0.12 0.80
N ASN A 90 -14.60 -0.26 -0.21
CA ASN A 90 -14.90 -0.86 -1.50
C ASN A 90 -14.68 -2.38 -1.55
N ILE A 91 -14.22 -2.99 -0.44
CA ILE A 91 -13.92 -4.42 -0.37
C ILE A 91 -14.99 -5.13 0.47
N SER A 92 -15.88 -5.84 -0.20
CA SER A 92 -16.93 -6.62 0.46
C SER A 92 -16.34 -7.81 1.24
N GLU A 93 -17.11 -8.36 2.18
CA GLU A 93 -16.72 -9.59 2.89
C GLU A 93 -16.57 -10.79 1.94
N THR A 94 -17.35 -10.86 0.86
CA THR A 94 -17.24 -11.95 -0.13
C THR A 94 -15.95 -11.90 -0.95
N GLN A 95 -15.29 -10.75 -1.03
CA GLN A 95 -13.98 -10.60 -1.68
C GLN A 95 -12.81 -10.99 -0.77
N LYS A 96 -13.01 -11.08 0.55
CA LYS A 96 -11.96 -11.44 1.51
C LYS A 96 -11.82 -12.96 1.56
N LEU A 97 -10.74 -13.48 0.97
CA LEU A 97 -10.47 -14.91 0.85
C LEU A 97 -9.89 -15.54 2.13
N GLY A 98 -9.31 -14.72 3.01
CA GLY A 98 -8.76 -15.19 4.27
C GLY A 98 -7.76 -14.23 4.90
N LYS A 99 -7.43 -14.47 6.16
CA LYS A 99 -6.45 -13.70 6.94
C LYS A 99 -5.26 -14.57 7.29
N SER A 100 -4.08 -13.97 7.28
CA SER A 100 -2.85 -14.62 7.74
C SER A 100 -2.01 -13.64 8.56
N LYS A 101 -1.10 -14.17 9.37
CA LYS A 101 -0.12 -13.37 10.10
C LYS A 101 1.29 -13.79 9.68
N GLY A 102 2.19 -12.83 9.55
CA GLY A 102 3.56 -13.11 9.13
C GLY A 102 4.52 -11.95 9.40
N PRO A 103 5.83 -12.12 9.12
CA PRO A 103 6.76 -10.98 9.04
C PRO A 103 6.37 -10.07 7.86
N LEU A 104 6.96 -8.87 7.76
CA LEU A 104 6.91 -8.13 6.48
C LEU A 104 7.53 -9.03 5.41
N PRO A 105 6.92 -9.12 4.21
CA PRO A 105 7.69 -9.57 3.07
C PRO A 105 8.82 -8.53 2.93
N PHE A 106 10.07 -8.97 2.82
CA PHE A 106 11.29 -8.13 2.76
C PHE A 106 11.73 -7.49 4.10
#